data_AF-A0A645A909-F1
#
_entry.id   AF-A0A645A909-F1
#
_cell.length_a   1.000
_cell.length_b   1.000
_cell.length_c   1.000
_cell.angle_alpha   90.00
_cell.angle_beta   90.00
_cell.angle_gamma   90.00
#
_symmetry.space_group_name_H-M   'P 1'
#
loop_
_entity.id
_entity.type
_entity.pdbx_description
1 polymer ?
#
loop_
_entity_poly.entity_id
_entity_poly.type
_entity_poly.pdbx_seq_one_letter_code
_entity_poly.pdbx_strand_id
1 'polypeptide(L)' 'MFFINDLKHMINTEIIILFLIISGILIFITSKDLKRKNYHRDYKIVRTTGIVYGILALAAAAAIYI' A
#
# COMPACT_ATOMS: atom_id res chain seq x y z
N MET A 1 -21.17 -16.00 5.09
CA MET A 1 -20.00 -16.45 5.87
C MET A 1 -18.87 -17.01 5.01
N PHE A 2 -19.14 -17.52 3.80
CA PHE A 2 -18.13 -18.08 2.89
C PHE A 2 -17.10 -17.06 2.39
N PHE A 3 -17.57 -15.90 1.90
CA PHE A 3 -16.70 -14.86 1.32
C PHE A 3 -15.63 -14.31 2.26
N ILE A 4 -15.94 -14.14 3.55
CA ILE A 4 -14.99 -13.54 4.50
C ILE A 4 -13.86 -14.52 4.82
N ASN A 5 -14.15 -15.82 4.90
CA ASN A 5 -13.14 -16.84 5.16
C ASN A 5 -12.16 -17.02 3.98
N ASP A 6 -12.66 -17.01 2.74
CA ASP A 6 -11.80 -17.05 1.55
C ASP A 6 -10.97 -15.78 1.42
N LEU A 7 -11.55 -14.61 1.72
CA LEU A 7 -10.82 -13.36 1.78
C LEU A 7 -9.72 -13.39 2.85
N LYS A 8 -10.00 -13.95 4.03
CA LYS A 8 -9.03 -14.12 5.12
C LYS A 8 -7.90 -15.07 4.75
N HIS A 9 -8.17 -16.06 3.89
CA HIS A 9 -7.15 -16.97 3.36
C HIS A 9 -6.29 -16.31 2.27
N MET A 10 -6.88 -15.47 1.40
CA MET A 10 -6.15 -14.70 0.39
C MET A 10 -5.33 -13.56 0.99
N ILE A 11 -5.78 -12.94 2.09
CA ILE A 11 -5.03 -11.90 2.80
C ILE A 11 -4.05 -12.59 3.76
N ASN A 12 -2.93 -13.07 3.22
CA ASN A 12 -1.82 -13.54 4.03
C ASN A 12 -1.05 -12.34 4.63
N THR A 13 -0.50 -12.50 5.83
CA THR A 13 0.36 -11.49 6.49
C THR A 13 1.53 -11.08 5.58
N GLU A 14 2.06 -12.01 4.78
CA GLU A 14 3.10 -11.74 3.79
C GLU A 14 2.67 -10.72 2.72
N ILE A 15 1.42 -10.79 2.26
CA ILE A 15 0.87 -9.87 1.26
C ILE A 15 0.68 -8.49 1.89
N ILE A 16 0.22 -8.42 3.14
CA ILE A 16 0.12 -7.15 3.88
C ILE A 16 1.50 -6.49 4.02
N ILE A 17 2.51 -7.27 4.43
CA ILE A 17 3.89 -6.79 4.56
C ILE A 17 4.41 -6.29 3.20
N LEU A 18 4.16 -7.01 2.11
CA LEU A 18 4.55 -6.59 0.77
C LEU A 18 3.90 -5.25 0.38
N PHE A 19 2.60 -5.07 0.64
CA PHE A 19 1.91 -3.81 0.37
C PHE A 19 2.47 -2.64 1.20
N LEU A 20 2.86 -2.87 2.46
CA LEU A 20 3.51 -1.87 3.30
C LEU A 20 4.90 -1.48 2.75
N ILE A 21 5.68 -2.46 2.28
CA ILE A 21 6.98 -2.21 1.65
C ILE A 21 6.81 -1.38 0.37
N ILE A 22 5.88 -1.77 -0.51
CA ILE A 22 5.60 -1.04 -1.76
C ILE A 22 5.12 0.37 -1.44
N SER A 23 4.22 0.53 -0.46
CA SER A 23 3.76 1.83 0.03
C SER A 23 4.93 2.71 0.46
N GLY A 24 5.86 2.18 1.27
CA GLY A 24 7.07 2.87 1.70
C GLY A 24 7.97 3.29 0.53
N ILE A 25 8.21 2.40 -0.44
CA ILE A 25 9.03 2.70 -1.63
C ILE A 25 8.39 3.82 -2.46
N LEU A 26 7.08 3.78 -2.68
CA LEU A 26 6.37 4.81 -3.44
C LEU A 26 6.43 6.16 -2.72
N ILE A 27 6.16 6.20 -1.42
CA ILE A 27 6.14 7.44 -0.63
C ILE A 27 7.56 8.02 -0.48
N PHE A 28 8.55 7.22 -0.08
CA PHE A 28 9.84 7.75 0.36
C PHE A 28 10.92 7.75 -0.72
N ILE A 29 10.87 6.82 -1.67
CA ILE A 29 11.91 6.67 -2.69
C ILE A 29 11.41 7.27 -4.00
N THR A 30 10.38 6.67 -4.60
CA THR A 30 9.91 7.00 -5.95
C THR A 30 9.35 8.41 -6.03
N SER A 31 8.50 8.81 -5.08
CA SER A 31 7.94 10.17 -5.10
C SER A 31 9.01 11.25 -4.90
N LYS A 32 10.07 10.97 -4.13
CA LYS A 32 11.18 11.91 -3.92
C LYS A 32 12.06 12.01 -5.15
N ASP A 33 12.33 10.91 -5.84
CA ASP A 33 13.07 10.90 -7.11
C ASP A 33 12.34 11.72 -8.19
N LEU A 34 11.03 11.50 -8.34
CA LEU A 34 10.19 12.26 -9.27
C LEU A 34 10.16 13.76 -8.95
N LYS A 35 10.09 14.11 -7.65
CA LYS A 35 10.17 15.51 -7.21
C LYS A 35 11.52 16.14 -7.57
N ARG A 36 12.64 15.42 -7.41
CA ARG A 36 13.98 15.89 -7.79
C ARG A 36 14.14 16.09 -9.29
N LYS A 37 13.52 15.23 -10.10
CA LYS A 37 13.49 15.31 -11.57
C LYS A 37 12.47 16.31 -12.13
N ASN A 38 11.86 17.13 -11.27
CA ASN A 38 10.88 18.15 -11.62
C ASN A 38 9.52 17.63 -12.13
N TYR A 39 9.23 16.33 -12.01
CA TYR A 39 7.94 15.71 -12.38
C TYR A 39 6.88 15.94 -11.29
N HIS A 40 6.40 17.18 -11.16
CA HIS A 40 5.51 17.60 -10.07
C HIS A 40 4.14 16.90 -10.05
N ARG A 41 3.61 16.54 -11.22
CA ARG A 41 2.32 15.84 -11.31
C ARG A 41 2.47 14.38 -10.89
N ASP A 42 3.49 13.71 -11.40
CA ASP A 42 3.74 12.29 -11.17
C ASP A 42 4.18 12.03 -9.72
N TYR A 43 4.98 12.94 -9.14
CA TYR A 43 5.32 12.91 -7.71
C TYR A 43 4.05 12.84 -6.83
N LYS A 44 3.04 13.68 -7.12
CA LYS A 44 1.80 13.71 -6.33
C LYS A 44 1.03 12.42 -6.51
N ILE A 45 0.90 11.93 -7.74
CA ILE A 45 0.19 10.68 -8.03
C ILE A 45 0.85 9.52 -7.30
N VAL A 46 2.15 9.31 -7.47
CA VAL A 46 2.91 8.22 -6.85
C VAL A 46 2.85 8.27 -5.33
N ARG A 47 2.95 9.47 -4.74
CA ARG A 47 2.83 9.63 -3.29
C ARG A 47 1.43 9.27 -2.80
N THR A 48 0.38 9.70 -3.48
CA THR A 48 -1.00 9.35 -3.15
C THR A 48 -1.24 7.85 -3.31
N THR A 49 -0.77 7.22 -4.39
CA THR A 49 -0.87 5.77 -4.60
C THR A 49 -0.19 5.01 -3.47
N GLY A 50 1.02 5.43 -3.05
CA GLY A 50 1.70 4.83 -1.92
C GLY A 50 0.90 4.94 -0.62
N ILE A 51 0.29 6.10 -0.34
CA ILE A 51 -0.58 6.28 0.84
C ILE A 51 -1.79 5.33 0.77
N VAL A 52 -2.46 5.24 -0.38
CA VAL A 52 -3.61 4.33 -0.57
C VAL A 52 -3.22 2.89 -0.32
N TYR A 53 -2.07 2.43 -0.83
CA TYR A 53 -1.57 1.08 -0.56
C TYR A 53 -1.30 0.83 0.92
N GLY A 54 -0.80 1.84 1.64
CA GLY A 54 -0.61 1.74 3.09
C GLY A 54 -1.93 1.63 3.85
N ILE A 55 -2.94 2.44 3.48
CA ILE A 55 -4.28 2.39 4.09
C ILE A 55 -4.93 1.03 3.83
N LEU A 56 -4.85 0.51 2.60
CA LEU A 56 -5.39 -0.81 2.26
C LEU A 56 -4.70 -1.93 3.05
N ALA A 57 -3.38 -1.87 3.21
CA ALA A 57 -2.64 -2.85 4.00
C ALA A 57 -3.07 -2.82 5.48
N LEU A 58 -3.24 -1.63 6.06
CA LEU A 58 -3.71 -1.47 7.44
C LEU A 58 -5.15 -1.96 7.61
N ALA A 59 -6.03 -1.66 6.65
CA ALA A 59 -7.41 -2.16 6.67
C ALA A 59 -7.46 -3.69 6.56
N ALA A 60 -6.62 -4.28 5.72
CA ALA A 60 -6.48 -5.72 5.58
C ALA A 60 -5.96 -6.36 6.88
N ALA A 61 -4.95 -5.75 7.52
CA ALA A 61 -4.46 -6.20 8.82
C ALA A 61 -5.56 -6.14 9.88
N ALA A 62 -6.29 -5.03 9.97
CA ALA A 62 -7.40 -4.89 10.90
C ALA A 62 -8.48 -5.97 10.68
N ALA A 63 -8.80 -6.30 9.42
CA ALA A 63 -9.77 -7.33 9.08
C ALA A 63 -9.33 -8.77 9.42
N ILE A 64 -8.02 -9.02 9.55
CA ILE A 64 -7.53 -10.33 10.01
C ILE A 64 -7.67 -10.47 11.53
N TYR A 65 -7.29 -9.42 12.26
CA TYR A 65 -7.18 -9.45 13.71
C TYR A 65 -8.47 -9.08 14.46
N ILE A 66 -9.47 -8.52 13.77
CA ILE A 66 -10.86 -8.38 14.23
C ILE A 66 -11.65 -9.64 13.85
#